data_AF-A0A328CDR0-F1
#
_entry.id   AF-A0A328CDR0-F1
#
_cell.length_a   1.000
_cell.length_b   1.000
_cell.length_c   1.000
_cell.angle_alpha   90.00
_cell.angle_beta   90.00
_cell.angle_gamma   90.00
#
_symmetry.space_group_name_H-M   'P 1'
#
loop_
_entity.id
_entity.type
_entity.pdbx_description
1 polymer ?
#
loop_
_entity_poly.entity_id
_entity_poly.type
_entity_poly.pdbx_seq_one_letter_code
_entity_poly.pdbx_strand_id
1 'polypeptide(L)'
;MSESHALPPQHTPDKASRGAATLASHLTSAAGHLVGVCVVFVASWMLLTSAETRDLTVEALRHGLLAQIKFEIWIQLGLSACTWAMGVIAYRGFMASRQRQPRLVKARGTVIVETLIIFPVFLLLLMGLLQLTINNTAGILTTLAAYNAGRTAAIWHPEAEVGRNGVNQGMVRDKARVAAAVAVTPVAPSDFMYSMGSCTNKSTQTLDPKIESMTMGGHVTDVSLHAKAHGNREHLSIANAFDRSSFLSRGQRKLNFAYCATDVSYTTSGTKVTARVEYQHQNAMPMVERIFGDFRTVAGRAAFYSTMVREYTTTLQIPPLDNAPGW
;
A
#
# COMPACT_ATOMS: atom_id res chain seq x y z
N MET A 1 65.88 -11.60 -65.96
CA MET A 1 65.63 -12.74 -65.07
C MET A 1 64.91 -12.21 -63.84
N SER A 2 63.60 -12.47 -63.74
CA SER A 2 62.77 -12.02 -62.62
C SER A 2 62.34 -13.28 -61.86
N GLU A 3 62.87 -13.48 -60.66
CA GLU A 3 62.49 -14.60 -59.79
C GLU A 3 61.09 -14.35 -59.22
N SER A 4 60.13 -15.11 -59.71
CA SER A 4 58.79 -15.17 -59.14
C SER A 4 58.85 -15.90 -57.79
N HIS A 5 58.87 -15.14 -56.70
CA HIS A 5 58.64 -15.67 -55.35
C HIS A 5 57.22 -16.28 -55.29
N ALA A 6 57.16 -17.61 -55.29
CA ALA A 6 55.92 -18.34 -55.04
C ALA A 6 55.47 -18.08 -53.59
N LEU A 7 54.31 -17.44 -53.43
CA LEU A 7 53.69 -17.23 -52.13
C LEU A 7 53.33 -18.59 -51.50
N PRO A 8 53.61 -18.80 -50.20
CA PRO A 8 53.29 -20.06 -49.54
C PRO A 8 51.77 -20.32 -49.55
N PRO A 9 51.35 -21.59 -49.62
CA PRO A 9 49.94 -21.96 -49.66
C PRO A 9 49.22 -21.40 -48.43
N GLN A 10 48.16 -20.61 -48.66
CA GLN A 10 47.29 -20.12 -47.60
C GLN A 10 46.64 -21.30 -46.89
N HIS A 11 47.03 -21.53 -45.65
CA HIS A 11 46.41 -22.52 -44.78
C HIS A 11 44.97 -22.08 -44.51
N THR A 12 44.01 -22.71 -45.19
CA THR A 12 42.59 -22.47 -44.92
C THR A 12 42.25 -23.21 -43.62
N PRO A 13 41.82 -22.52 -42.56
CA PRO A 13 41.47 -23.18 -41.32
C PRO A 13 40.25 -24.08 -41.55
N ASP A 14 40.32 -25.30 -41.02
CA ASP A 14 39.31 -26.34 -41.17
C ASP A 14 37.92 -25.81 -40.79
N LYS A 15 36.92 -26.05 -41.64
CA LYS A 15 35.52 -25.63 -41.41
C LYS A 15 34.98 -26.14 -40.06
N ALA A 16 35.46 -27.29 -39.59
CA ALA A 16 35.12 -27.85 -38.27
C ALA A 16 35.59 -26.97 -37.10
N SER A 17 36.81 -26.40 -37.19
CA SER A 17 37.36 -25.51 -36.15
C SER A 17 36.55 -24.21 -36.02
N ARG A 18 36.02 -23.70 -37.14
CA ARG A 18 35.18 -22.49 -37.16
C ARG A 18 33.82 -22.71 -36.49
N GLY A 19 33.19 -23.88 -36.68
CA GLY A 19 31.92 -24.22 -36.06
C GLY A 19 32.01 -24.40 -34.54
N ALA A 20 33.09 -25.00 -34.05
CA ALA A 20 33.32 -25.15 -32.61
C ALA A 20 33.55 -23.79 -31.92
N ALA A 21 34.29 -22.88 -32.56
CA ALA A 21 34.58 -21.55 -32.02
C ALA A 21 33.33 -20.66 -31.94
N THR A 22 32.46 -20.69 -32.95
CA THR A 22 31.21 -19.91 -32.92
C THR A 22 30.24 -20.43 -31.85
N LEU A 23 30.10 -21.75 -31.71
CA LEU A 23 29.28 -22.35 -30.67
C LEU A 23 29.78 -21.97 -29.26
N ALA A 24 31.09 -22.04 -29.02
CA ALA A 24 31.70 -21.64 -27.76
C ALA A 24 31.47 -20.14 -27.45
N SER A 25 31.54 -19.27 -28.46
CA SER A 25 31.23 -17.84 -28.30
C SER A 25 29.77 -17.58 -27.97
N HIS A 26 28.83 -18.33 -28.57
CA HIS A 26 27.41 -18.18 -28.26
C HIS A 26 27.08 -18.68 -26.85
N LEU A 27 27.68 -19.79 -26.42
CA LEU A 27 27.49 -20.34 -25.08
C LEU A 27 28.03 -19.40 -24.00
N THR A 28 29.22 -18.84 -24.18
CA THR A 28 29.80 -17.88 -23.22
C THR A 28 28.97 -16.59 -23.15
N SER A 29 28.48 -16.10 -24.28
CA SER A 29 27.57 -14.95 -24.32
C SER A 29 26.24 -15.25 -23.61
N ALA A 30 25.62 -16.40 -23.90
CA ALA A 30 24.37 -16.81 -23.26
C ALA A 30 24.52 -16.96 -21.74
N ALA A 31 25.63 -17.58 -21.28
CA ALA A 31 25.96 -17.68 -19.87
C ALA A 31 26.13 -16.30 -19.23
N GLY A 32 26.82 -15.36 -19.90
CA GLY A 32 26.97 -13.98 -19.42
C GLY A 32 25.63 -13.25 -19.29
N HIS A 33 24.70 -13.45 -20.22
CA HIS A 33 23.36 -12.89 -20.12
C HIS A 33 22.58 -13.50 -18.96
N LEU A 34 22.63 -14.81 -18.78
CA LEU A 34 21.94 -15.49 -17.69
C LEU A 34 22.43 -15.02 -16.32
N VAL A 35 23.76 -14.90 -16.14
CA VAL A 35 24.36 -14.32 -14.92
C VAL A 35 23.88 -12.89 -14.71
N GLY A 36 23.86 -12.06 -15.75
CA GLY A 36 23.36 -10.69 -15.67
C GLY A 36 21.90 -10.59 -15.22
N VAL A 37 21.02 -11.44 -15.76
CA VAL A 37 19.61 -11.51 -15.33
C VAL A 37 19.50 -11.93 -13.87
N CYS A 38 20.25 -12.94 -13.44
CA CYS A 38 20.27 -13.38 -12.04
C CYS A 38 20.75 -12.27 -11.09
N VAL A 39 21.79 -11.51 -11.48
CA VAL A 39 22.29 -10.38 -10.69
C VAL A 39 21.24 -9.27 -10.57
N VAL A 40 20.58 -8.90 -11.68
CA VAL A 40 19.50 -7.89 -11.65
C VAL A 40 18.32 -8.37 -10.81
N PHE A 41 17.95 -9.66 -10.93
CA PHE A 41 16.90 -10.25 -10.12
C PHE A 41 17.22 -10.16 -8.63
N VAL A 42 18.40 -10.61 -8.20
CA VAL A 42 18.83 -10.55 -6.79
C VAL A 42 18.99 -9.10 -6.31
N ALA A 43 19.56 -8.22 -7.11
CA ALA A 43 19.71 -6.81 -6.75
C ALA A 43 18.35 -6.10 -6.62
N SER A 44 17.43 -6.33 -7.56
CA SER A 44 16.07 -5.77 -7.50
C SER A 44 15.32 -6.32 -6.29
N TRP A 45 15.48 -7.60 -5.98
CA TRP A 45 14.94 -8.19 -4.76
C TRP A 45 15.52 -7.50 -3.52
N MET A 46 16.83 -7.39 -3.41
CA MET A 46 17.48 -6.78 -2.24
C MET A 46 17.19 -5.29 -2.05
N LEU A 47 17.08 -4.53 -3.14
CA LEU A 47 16.92 -3.07 -3.10
C LEU A 47 15.44 -2.63 -3.03
N LEU A 48 14.53 -3.38 -3.66
CA LEU A 48 13.12 -3.00 -3.75
C LEU A 48 12.23 -3.70 -2.72
N THR A 49 12.74 -4.73 -2.04
CA THR A 49 11.99 -5.42 -0.98
C THR A 49 12.53 -5.07 0.40
N SER A 50 11.62 -4.90 1.35
CA SER A 50 11.98 -4.63 2.75
C SER A 50 12.64 -5.85 3.39
N ALA A 51 13.37 -5.68 4.50
CA ALA A 51 13.96 -6.80 5.23
C ALA A 51 12.90 -7.85 5.64
N GLU A 52 11.74 -7.39 6.06
CA GLU A 52 10.64 -8.23 6.51
C GLU A 52 10.02 -9.02 5.35
N THR A 53 9.92 -8.42 4.16
CA THR A 53 9.42 -9.12 2.97
C THR A 53 10.37 -10.25 2.59
N ARG A 54 11.69 -10.03 2.76
CA ARG A 54 12.71 -11.05 2.51
C ARG A 54 12.59 -12.19 3.51
N ASP A 55 12.44 -11.89 4.79
CA ASP A 55 12.28 -12.90 5.85
C ASP A 55 11.01 -13.74 5.64
N LEU A 56 9.88 -13.10 5.34
CA LEU A 56 8.62 -13.78 5.01
C LEU A 56 8.77 -14.68 3.78
N THR A 57 9.55 -14.26 2.80
CA THR A 57 9.79 -15.08 1.60
C THR A 57 10.66 -16.28 1.94
N VAL A 58 11.71 -16.10 2.75
CA VAL A 58 12.55 -17.21 3.23
C VAL A 58 11.73 -18.21 4.04
N GLU A 59 10.82 -17.74 4.89
CA GLU A 59 9.95 -18.60 5.68
C GLU A 59 8.91 -19.32 4.80
N ALA A 60 8.34 -18.62 3.81
CA ALA A 60 7.45 -19.23 2.81
C ALA A 60 8.18 -20.30 1.97
N LEU A 61 9.46 -20.10 1.62
CA LEU A 61 10.29 -21.10 0.96
C LEU A 61 10.43 -22.36 1.83
N ARG A 62 10.67 -22.19 3.14
CA ARG A 62 10.83 -23.31 4.10
C ARG A 62 9.55 -24.13 4.26
N HIS A 63 8.39 -23.50 4.21
CA HIS A 63 7.09 -24.16 4.32
C HIS A 63 6.53 -24.71 3.00
N GLY A 64 7.30 -24.69 1.91
CA GLY A 64 6.87 -25.26 0.62
C GLY A 64 5.78 -24.45 -0.10
N LEU A 65 5.53 -23.20 0.33
CA LEU A 65 4.56 -22.29 -0.32
C LEU A 65 5.04 -21.77 -1.68
N LEU A 66 6.25 -22.15 -2.11
CA LEU A 66 6.78 -21.89 -3.45
C LEU A 66 5.80 -22.17 -4.57
N ALA A 67 4.98 -23.22 -4.42
CA ALA A 67 3.99 -23.60 -5.42
C ALA A 67 2.96 -22.50 -5.71
N GLN A 68 2.64 -21.68 -4.72
CA GLN A 68 1.63 -20.61 -4.84
C GLN A 68 2.20 -19.33 -5.46
N ILE A 69 3.51 -19.11 -5.40
CA ILE A 69 4.17 -17.85 -5.81
C ILE A 69 4.97 -18.02 -7.11
N LYS A 70 4.81 -19.16 -7.81
CA LYS A 70 5.57 -19.46 -9.04
C LYS A 70 5.37 -18.39 -10.10
N PHE A 71 4.14 -17.93 -10.28
CA PHE A 71 3.79 -16.97 -11.32
C PHE A 71 4.47 -15.61 -11.11
N GLU A 72 4.47 -15.11 -9.88
CA GLU A 72 5.10 -13.86 -9.49
C GLU A 72 6.62 -13.92 -9.64
N ILE A 73 7.25 -15.06 -9.29
CA ILE A 73 8.69 -15.27 -9.50
C ILE A 73 9.02 -15.24 -11.00
N TRP A 74 8.23 -15.90 -11.84
CA TRP A 74 8.43 -15.88 -13.29
C TRP A 74 8.25 -14.48 -13.89
N ILE A 75 7.27 -13.70 -13.42
CA ILE A 75 7.10 -12.30 -13.82
C ILE A 75 8.32 -11.48 -13.42
N GLN A 76 8.79 -11.60 -12.18
CA GLN A 76 9.93 -10.83 -11.70
C GLN A 76 11.21 -11.21 -12.44
N LEU A 77 11.38 -12.49 -12.78
CA LEU A 77 12.49 -12.96 -13.61
C LEU A 77 12.39 -12.38 -15.04
N GLY A 78 11.20 -12.36 -15.62
CA GLY A 78 10.95 -11.74 -16.93
C GLY A 78 11.25 -10.24 -16.95
N LEU A 79 10.79 -9.50 -15.92
CA LEU A 79 11.08 -8.07 -15.76
C LEU A 79 12.59 -7.83 -15.57
N SER A 80 13.27 -8.67 -14.79
CA SER A 80 14.72 -8.60 -14.61
C SER A 80 15.47 -8.85 -15.92
N ALA A 81 14.98 -9.78 -16.75
CA ALA A 81 15.53 -10.03 -18.08
C ALA A 81 15.36 -8.82 -19.01
N CYS A 82 14.19 -8.19 -19.01
CA CYS A 82 13.93 -6.96 -19.76
C CYS A 82 14.84 -5.82 -19.30
N THR A 83 14.98 -5.60 -17.98
CA THR A 83 15.85 -4.56 -17.43
C THR A 83 17.32 -4.79 -17.80
N TRP A 84 17.80 -6.03 -17.71
CA TRP A 84 19.15 -6.40 -18.16
C TRP A 84 19.33 -6.16 -19.66
N ALA A 85 18.37 -6.58 -20.49
CA ALA A 85 18.42 -6.37 -21.93
C ALA A 85 18.48 -4.88 -22.29
N MET A 86 17.67 -4.05 -21.65
CA MET A 86 17.73 -2.59 -21.80
C MET A 86 19.10 -2.04 -21.39
N GLY A 87 19.68 -2.53 -20.28
CA GLY A 87 21.03 -2.17 -19.84
C GLY A 87 22.10 -2.52 -20.88
N VAL A 88 22.06 -3.71 -21.47
CA VAL A 88 22.98 -4.12 -22.54
C VAL A 88 22.81 -3.28 -23.80
N ILE A 89 21.57 -2.99 -24.21
CA ILE A 89 21.28 -2.14 -25.37
C ILE A 89 21.83 -0.73 -25.13
N ALA A 90 21.59 -0.15 -23.95
CA ALA A 90 22.09 1.15 -23.57
C ALA A 90 23.62 1.19 -23.55
N TYR A 91 24.26 0.18 -22.94
CA TYR A 91 25.72 0.05 -22.91
C TYR A 91 26.32 -0.07 -24.30
N ARG A 92 25.76 -0.92 -25.17
CA ARG A 92 26.20 -1.05 -26.57
C ARG A 92 25.99 0.25 -27.34
N GLY A 93 24.86 0.93 -27.14
CA GLY A 93 24.60 2.24 -27.74
C GLY A 93 25.61 3.29 -27.31
N PHE A 94 25.97 3.31 -26.03
CA PHE A 94 26.98 4.22 -25.46
C PHE A 94 28.40 3.91 -25.96
N MET A 95 28.78 2.63 -26.07
CA MET A 95 30.08 2.25 -26.61
C MET A 95 30.17 2.52 -28.11
N ALA A 96 29.08 2.30 -28.86
CA ALA A 96 29.01 2.63 -30.27
C ALA A 96 29.04 4.15 -30.53
N SER A 97 28.46 4.97 -29.64
CA SER A 97 28.51 6.44 -29.78
C SER A 97 29.90 6.99 -29.51
N ARG A 98 30.70 6.37 -28.61
CA ARG A 98 32.11 6.73 -28.39
C ARG A 98 33.00 6.48 -29.61
N GLN A 99 32.66 5.50 -30.45
CA GLN A 99 33.40 5.18 -31.68
C GLN A 99 32.96 6.02 -32.88
N ARG A 100 31.82 6.70 -32.81
CA ARG A 100 31.36 7.60 -33.87
C ARG A 100 32.03 8.95 -33.71
N GLN A 101 32.74 9.40 -34.74
CA GLN A 101 33.18 10.80 -34.80
C GLN A 101 31.96 11.72 -34.65
N PRO A 102 32.06 12.81 -33.85
CA PRO A 102 30.93 13.67 -33.54
C PRO A 102 30.43 14.35 -34.80
N ARG A 103 29.37 13.81 -35.40
CA ARG A 103 28.53 14.55 -36.33
C ARG A 103 27.62 15.45 -35.50
N LEU A 104 27.75 16.77 -35.67
CA LEU A 104 26.78 17.74 -35.15
C LEU A 104 25.41 17.44 -35.78
N VAL A 105 24.60 16.64 -35.07
CA VAL A 105 23.17 16.52 -35.36
C VAL A 105 22.49 17.61 -34.55
N LYS A 106 21.78 18.50 -35.23
CA LYS A 106 20.98 19.59 -34.65
C LYS A 106 20.11 19.02 -33.52
N ALA A 107 20.34 19.49 -32.30
CA ALA A 107 19.88 18.87 -31.07
C ALA A 107 18.34 18.74 -31.01
N ARG A 108 17.83 17.51 -30.97
CA ARG A 108 16.46 17.19 -30.49
C ARG A 108 16.39 17.13 -28.95
N GLY A 109 17.23 17.90 -28.26
CA GLY A 109 17.32 17.93 -26.80
C GLY A 109 16.22 18.76 -26.14
N THR A 110 15.53 19.62 -26.90
CA THR A 110 14.54 20.56 -26.36
C THR A 110 13.35 19.84 -25.73
N VAL A 111 12.88 18.74 -26.32
CA VAL A 111 11.69 18.02 -25.82
C VAL A 111 11.93 17.40 -24.44
N ILE A 112 13.14 16.90 -24.16
CA ILE A 112 13.48 16.33 -22.85
C ILE A 112 13.54 17.45 -21.81
N VAL A 113 14.13 18.59 -22.14
CA VAL A 113 14.23 19.75 -21.24
C VAL A 113 12.84 20.34 -20.96
N GLU A 114 12.00 20.52 -22.00
CA GLU A 114 10.61 20.96 -21.86
C GLU A 114 9.81 20.00 -20.97
N THR A 115 9.94 18.69 -21.18
CA THR A 115 9.27 17.69 -20.34
C THR A 115 9.75 17.79 -18.90
N LEU A 116 11.05 17.94 -18.67
CA LEU A 116 11.62 18.02 -17.32
C LEU A 116 11.18 19.28 -16.56
N ILE A 117 10.95 20.39 -17.27
CA ILE A 117 10.39 21.62 -16.69
C ILE A 117 8.90 21.44 -16.33
N ILE A 118 8.12 20.78 -17.18
CA ILE A 118 6.66 20.59 -16.97
C ILE A 118 6.37 19.50 -15.93
N PHE A 119 7.24 18.48 -15.83
CA PHE A 119 6.99 17.27 -15.04
C PHE A 119 6.73 17.54 -13.54
N PRO A 120 7.46 18.42 -12.83
CA PRO A 120 7.16 18.74 -11.44
C PRO A 120 5.76 19.35 -11.24
N VAL A 121 5.37 20.27 -12.12
CA VAL A 121 4.04 20.91 -12.08
C VAL A 121 2.95 19.87 -12.34
N PHE A 122 3.16 19.01 -13.34
CA PHE A 122 2.27 17.90 -13.64
C PHE A 122 2.12 16.94 -12.46
N LEU A 123 3.22 16.52 -11.82
CA LEU A 123 3.17 15.62 -10.66
C LEU A 123 2.47 16.25 -9.46
N LEU A 124 2.70 17.55 -9.20
CA LEU A 124 2.02 18.27 -8.11
C LEU A 124 0.51 18.32 -8.36
N LEU A 125 0.08 18.66 -9.58
CA LEU A 125 -1.33 18.67 -9.96
C LEU A 125 -1.96 17.28 -9.86
N LEU A 126 -1.28 16.25 -10.37
CA LEU A 126 -1.77 14.87 -10.31
C LEU A 126 -1.94 14.40 -8.85
N MET A 127 -0.93 14.60 -8.00
CA MET A 127 -1.02 14.25 -6.58
C MET A 127 -2.09 15.07 -5.85
N GLY A 128 -2.25 16.34 -6.19
CA GLY A 128 -3.30 17.21 -5.66
C GLY A 128 -4.69 16.69 -5.98
N LEU A 129 -4.94 16.33 -7.25
CA LEU A 129 -6.20 15.74 -7.69
C LEU A 129 -6.47 14.40 -7.01
N LEU A 130 -5.47 13.51 -6.92
CA LEU A 130 -5.61 12.23 -6.25
C LEU A 130 -5.93 12.40 -4.75
N GLN A 131 -5.25 13.30 -4.04
CA GLN A 131 -5.55 13.57 -2.63
C GLN A 131 -6.95 14.16 -2.47
N LEU A 132 -7.38 15.05 -3.36
CA LEU A 132 -8.73 15.61 -3.34
C LEU A 132 -9.80 14.53 -3.53
N THR A 133 -9.58 13.58 -4.45
CA THR A 133 -10.47 12.43 -4.66
C THR A 133 -10.56 11.58 -3.39
N ILE A 134 -9.43 11.24 -2.77
CA ILE A 134 -9.40 10.43 -1.53
C ILE A 134 -10.13 11.17 -0.39
N ASN A 135 -9.90 12.48 -0.25
CA ASN A 135 -10.57 13.31 0.76
C ASN A 135 -12.09 13.35 0.54
N ASN A 136 -12.55 13.42 -0.72
CA ASN A 136 -13.97 13.37 -1.03
C ASN A 136 -14.58 12.00 -0.68
N THR A 137 -13.92 10.90 -1.04
CA THR A 137 -14.36 9.55 -0.65
C THR A 137 -14.44 9.41 0.87
N ALA A 138 -13.44 9.89 1.61
CA ALA A 138 -13.47 9.88 3.07
C ALA A 138 -14.59 10.77 3.64
N GLY A 139 -14.87 11.92 3.01
CA GLY A 139 -15.98 12.79 3.38
C GLY A 139 -17.35 12.10 3.22
N ILE A 140 -17.56 11.35 2.14
CA ILE A 140 -18.77 10.57 1.90
C ILE A 140 -18.90 9.44 2.95
N LEU A 141 -17.82 8.70 3.19
CA LEU A 141 -17.83 7.62 4.18
C LEU A 141 -18.02 8.12 5.61
N THR A 142 -17.57 9.34 5.93
CA THR A 142 -17.83 9.97 7.23
C THR A 142 -19.31 10.33 7.40
N THR A 143 -20.03 10.69 6.32
CA THR A 143 -21.49 10.87 6.36
C THR A 143 -22.20 9.54 6.64
N LEU A 144 -21.77 8.46 5.98
CA LEU A 144 -22.26 7.11 6.28
C LEU A 144 -21.93 6.68 7.72
N ALA A 145 -20.76 7.07 8.23
CA ALA A 145 -20.36 6.81 9.60
C ALA A 145 -21.27 7.51 10.60
N ALA A 146 -21.65 8.77 10.36
CA ALA A 146 -22.62 9.50 11.18
C ALA A 146 -24.00 8.83 11.17
N TYR A 147 -24.45 8.37 10.00
CA TYR A 147 -25.70 7.60 9.88
C TYR A 147 -25.66 6.30 10.70
N ASN A 148 -24.58 5.51 10.56
CA ASN A 148 -24.41 4.24 11.30
C ASN A 148 -24.28 4.47 12.81
N ALA A 149 -23.56 5.51 13.23
CA ALA A 149 -23.45 5.90 14.63
C ALA A 149 -24.80 6.31 15.20
N GLY A 150 -25.56 7.16 14.50
CA GLY A 150 -26.86 7.62 14.96
C GLY A 150 -27.90 6.49 15.06
N ARG A 151 -27.92 5.56 14.10
CA ARG A 151 -28.76 4.36 14.21
C ARG A 151 -28.36 3.47 15.38
N THR A 152 -27.07 3.31 15.61
CA THR A 152 -26.58 2.52 16.74
C THR A 152 -26.97 3.20 18.06
N ALA A 153 -26.79 4.52 18.18
CA ALA A 153 -27.21 5.27 19.35
C ALA A 153 -28.74 5.21 19.55
N ALA A 154 -29.54 5.27 18.49
CA ALA A 154 -31.00 5.19 18.57
C ALA A 154 -31.54 3.87 19.13
N ILE A 155 -30.82 2.78 18.87
CA ILE A 155 -31.17 1.44 19.35
C ILE A 155 -30.68 1.24 20.79
N TRP A 156 -29.44 1.62 21.08
CA TRP A 156 -28.80 1.28 22.35
C TRP A 156 -29.01 2.32 23.45
N HIS A 157 -29.40 3.57 23.12
CA HIS A 157 -29.65 4.59 24.14
C HIS A 157 -30.80 4.22 25.10
N PRO A 158 -31.99 3.76 24.62
CA PRO A 158 -33.06 3.32 25.53
C PRO A 158 -32.64 2.11 26.40
N GLU A 159 -31.83 1.19 25.85
CA GLU A 159 -31.30 0.05 26.62
C GLU A 159 -30.41 0.51 27.78
N ALA A 160 -29.65 1.58 27.58
CA ALA A 160 -28.79 2.17 28.60
C ALA A 160 -29.58 2.97 29.66
N GLU A 161 -30.76 3.49 29.34
CA GLU A 161 -31.64 4.15 30.32
C GLU A 161 -32.25 3.14 31.30
N VAL A 162 -32.63 1.97 30.79
CA VAL A 162 -33.20 0.88 31.60
C VAL A 162 -32.09 0.01 32.24
N GLY A 163 -30.86 0.10 31.76
CA GLY A 163 -29.72 -0.68 32.27
C GLY A 163 -29.77 -2.16 31.88
N ARG A 164 -30.44 -2.50 30.78
CA ARG A 164 -30.62 -3.89 30.36
C ARG A 164 -29.29 -4.52 29.96
N ASN A 165 -29.07 -5.77 30.37
CA ASN A 165 -27.84 -6.52 30.06
C ASN A 165 -26.54 -5.79 30.44
N GLY A 166 -26.59 -4.88 31.43
CA GLY A 166 -25.44 -4.09 31.86
C GLY A 166 -25.00 -3.00 30.87
N VAL A 167 -25.85 -2.65 29.89
CA VAL A 167 -25.56 -1.57 28.94
C VAL A 167 -25.62 -0.23 29.68
N ASN A 168 -24.58 0.58 29.51
CA ASN A 168 -24.51 1.95 30.02
C ASN A 168 -24.22 2.94 28.88
N GLN A 169 -24.32 4.25 29.15
CA GLN A 169 -24.11 5.30 28.13
C GLN A 169 -22.70 5.24 27.50
N GLY A 170 -21.68 4.79 28.25
CA GLY A 170 -20.33 4.56 27.71
C GLY A 170 -20.32 3.47 26.64
N MET A 171 -21.04 2.37 26.87
CA MET A 171 -21.20 1.28 25.90
C MET A 171 -21.98 1.72 24.66
N VAL A 172 -22.97 2.60 24.79
CA VAL A 172 -23.69 3.18 23.63
C VAL A 172 -22.74 3.99 22.75
N ARG A 173 -21.97 4.89 23.36
CA ARG A 173 -20.96 5.70 22.66
C ARG A 173 -19.96 4.80 21.92
N ASP A 174 -19.52 3.75 22.59
CA ASP A 174 -18.52 2.84 22.06
C ASP A 174 -19.05 1.96 20.91
N LYS A 175 -20.26 1.39 21.04
CA LYS A 175 -20.93 0.69 19.93
C LYS A 175 -21.14 1.62 18.73
N ALA A 176 -21.56 2.87 18.96
CA ALA A 176 -21.72 3.87 17.91
C ALA A 176 -20.37 4.21 17.24
N ARG A 177 -19.29 4.29 18.01
CA ARG A 177 -17.93 4.48 17.51
C ARG A 177 -17.45 3.32 16.65
N VAL A 178 -17.68 2.06 17.06
CA VAL A 178 -17.36 0.89 16.23
C VAL A 178 -18.15 0.91 14.91
N ALA A 179 -19.45 1.23 14.96
CA ALA A 179 -20.28 1.32 13.76
C ALA A 179 -19.78 2.42 12.79
N ALA A 180 -19.36 3.58 13.32
CA ALA A 180 -18.71 4.63 12.54
C ALA A 180 -17.37 4.18 11.95
N ALA A 181 -16.51 3.56 12.77
CA ALA A 181 -15.19 3.10 12.37
C ALA A 181 -15.24 2.07 11.23
N VAL A 182 -16.19 1.14 11.27
CA VAL A 182 -16.42 0.17 10.18
C VAL A 182 -16.73 0.87 8.86
N ALA A 183 -17.51 1.95 8.89
CA ALA A 183 -17.86 2.71 7.68
C ALA A 183 -16.66 3.42 7.05
N VAL A 184 -15.74 3.96 7.86
CA VAL A 184 -14.53 4.67 7.36
C VAL A 184 -13.31 3.76 7.19
N THR A 185 -13.40 2.48 7.57
CA THR A 185 -12.32 1.49 7.40
C THR A 185 -11.74 1.43 5.98
N PRO A 186 -12.52 1.54 4.88
CA PRO A 186 -11.98 1.53 3.53
C PRO A 186 -10.98 2.67 3.24
N VAL A 187 -11.13 3.83 3.87
CA VAL A 187 -10.26 5.01 3.70
C VAL A 187 -9.27 5.21 4.85
N ALA A 188 -9.23 4.29 5.80
CA ALA A 188 -8.13 4.24 6.75
C ALA A 188 -6.81 3.88 6.02
N PRO A 189 -5.65 4.27 6.51
CA PRO A 189 -4.37 3.80 5.99
C PRO A 189 -4.11 2.32 6.33
N SER A 190 -3.53 1.51 5.43
CA SER A 190 -3.50 0.04 5.63
C SER A 190 -2.18 -0.63 6.01
N ASP A 191 -1.04 0.04 5.91
CA ASP A 191 0.24 -0.67 5.94
C ASP A 191 1.10 -0.51 7.20
N PHE A 192 0.74 0.39 8.13
CA PHE A 192 1.55 0.62 9.33
C PHE A 192 0.66 0.67 10.56
N MET A 193 0.98 -0.16 11.55
CA MET A 193 0.46 -0.01 12.89
C MET A 193 1.53 0.66 13.75
N TYR A 194 1.19 1.79 14.34
CA TYR A 194 1.87 2.17 15.58
C TYR A 194 1.21 1.38 16.71
N SER A 195 2.03 1.01 17.70
CA SER A 195 1.68 0.17 18.86
C SER A 195 0.18 0.18 19.22
N MET A 196 -0.43 -1.01 19.34
CA MET A 196 -1.81 -1.19 19.80
C MET A 196 -2.07 -0.50 21.15
N GLY A 197 -1.02 -0.22 21.94
CA GLY A 197 -1.11 0.51 23.20
C GLY A 197 -1.28 2.02 23.07
N SER A 198 -1.16 2.61 21.88
CA SER A 198 -1.35 4.06 21.67
C SER A 198 -2.82 4.48 21.63
N CYS A 199 -3.74 3.53 21.50
CA CYS A 199 -5.18 3.75 21.56
C CYS A 199 -5.64 3.53 23.00
N THR A 200 -5.46 4.55 23.84
CA THR A 200 -5.72 4.50 25.29
C THR A 200 -7.14 4.12 25.68
N ASN A 201 -8.09 4.23 24.75
CA ASN A 201 -9.51 3.92 24.95
C ASN A 201 -10.01 2.85 23.97
N LYS A 202 -9.19 1.82 23.67
CA LYS A 202 -9.65 0.69 22.85
C LYS A 202 -10.68 -0.12 23.64
N SER A 203 -11.88 -0.29 23.07
CA SER A 203 -12.90 -1.10 23.72
C SER A 203 -12.67 -2.59 23.55
N THR A 204 -12.45 -3.28 24.68
CA THR A 204 -12.40 -4.74 24.74
C THR A 204 -13.79 -5.38 24.64
N GLN A 205 -14.86 -4.61 24.89
CA GLN A 205 -16.22 -5.15 24.92
C GLN A 205 -16.93 -5.12 23.57
N THR A 206 -16.54 -4.23 22.64
CA THR A 206 -17.22 -4.09 21.34
C THR A 206 -16.29 -4.26 20.16
N LEU A 207 -15.09 -3.69 20.19
CA LEU A 207 -14.16 -3.74 19.07
C LEU A 207 -13.46 -5.10 18.99
N ASP A 208 -13.01 -5.66 20.11
CA ASP A 208 -12.28 -6.94 20.13
C ASP A 208 -13.12 -8.10 19.56
N PRO A 209 -14.40 -8.31 19.96
CA PRO A 209 -15.25 -9.32 19.34
C PRO A 209 -15.42 -9.11 17.82
N LYS A 210 -15.43 -7.85 17.36
CA LYS A 210 -15.52 -7.53 15.94
C LYS A 210 -14.24 -7.93 15.20
N ILE A 211 -13.07 -7.63 15.76
CA ILE A 211 -11.77 -8.03 15.22
C ILE A 211 -11.66 -9.56 15.20
N GLU A 212 -12.04 -10.23 16.28
CA GLU A 212 -12.07 -11.69 16.39
C GLU A 212 -13.00 -12.31 15.33
N SER A 213 -14.18 -11.74 15.11
CA SER A 213 -15.08 -12.20 14.04
C SER A 213 -14.45 -12.09 12.65
N MET A 214 -13.61 -11.07 12.41
CA MET A 214 -12.87 -10.95 11.15
C MET A 214 -11.79 -12.04 11.07
N THR A 215 -11.07 -12.32 12.17
CA THR A 215 -10.10 -13.43 12.25
C THR A 215 -10.75 -14.76 11.87
N MET A 216 -11.88 -15.07 12.53
CA MET A 216 -12.62 -16.31 12.26
C MET A 216 -13.12 -16.41 10.82
N GLY A 217 -13.41 -15.26 10.18
CA GLY A 217 -13.74 -15.16 8.76
C GLY A 217 -12.57 -15.38 7.79
N GLY A 218 -11.40 -15.81 8.26
CA GLY A 218 -10.23 -16.08 7.43
C GLY A 218 -9.30 -14.88 7.22
N HIS A 219 -9.44 -13.81 8.01
CA HIS A 219 -8.41 -12.76 8.07
C HIS A 219 -7.17 -13.31 8.79
N VAL A 220 -6.02 -13.28 8.12
CA VAL A 220 -4.75 -13.82 8.63
C VAL A 220 -4.25 -12.96 9.79
N THR A 221 -4.18 -13.53 10.99
CA THR A 221 -3.77 -12.86 12.22
C THR A 221 -2.27 -12.88 12.51
N ASP A 222 -1.50 -13.86 12.00
CA ASP A 222 -0.42 -14.34 12.88
C ASP A 222 1.04 -14.08 12.53
N VAL A 223 1.41 -13.45 11.38
CA VAL A 223 2.86 -13.39 11.02
C VAL A 223 3.46 -12.00 10.87
N SER A 224 2.71 -10.90 11.08
CA SER A 224 3.37 -9.56 11.12
C SER A 224 2.62 -8.44 11.84
N LEU A 225 1.67 -8.74 12.73
CA LEU A 225 0.99 -7.70 13.52
C LEU A 225 1.98 -6.89 14.40
N HIS A 226 3.16 -7.44 14.71
CA HIS A 226 4.27 -6.75 15.39
C HIS A 226 5.44 -6.32 14.49
N ALA A 227 5.58 -6.87 13.28
CA ALA A 227 6.72 -6.56 12.39
C ALA A 227 6.50 -5.33 11.49
N LYS A 228 5.27 -4.81 11.37
CA LYS A 228 4.93 -3.58 10.61
C LYS A 228 4.84 -2.31 11.50
N ALA A 229 5.60 -2.28 12.58
CA ALA A 229 5.96 -1.04 13.27
C ALA A 229 7.21 -0.55 12.53
N HIS A 230 7.23 0.51 11.73
CA HIS A 230 7.04 1.91 12.11
C HIS A 230 6.61 2.67 10.84
N GLY A 231 5.44 3.29 10.83
CA GLY A 231 5.06 4.18 9.73
C GLY A 231 5.77 5.53 9.85
N ASN A 232 6.99 5.67 9.33
CA ASN A 232 7.66 6.96 9.16
C ASN A 232 7.19 7.62 7.84
N ARG A 233 7.45 8.94 7.64
CA ARG A 233 7.27 9.63 6.35
C ARG A 233 7.92 8.89 5.19
N GLU A 234 9.01 8.19 5.46
CA GLU A 234 9.77 7.39 4.49
C GLU A 234 8.95 6.25 3.88
N HIS A 235 7.83 5.87 4.51
CA HIS A 235 6.92 4.85 4.00
C HIS A 235 5.67 5.41 3.31
N LEU A 236 5.56 6.74 3.16
CA LEU A 236 4.52 7.37 2.34
C LEU A 236 4.90 7.24 0.87
N SER A 237 4.25 6.31 0.16
CA SER A 237 4.36 6.15 -1.28
C SER A 237 2.98 6.11 -1.92
N ILE A 238 2.89 6.47 -3.20
CA ILE A 238 1.63 6.38 -3.97
C ILE A 238 1.09 4.94 -3.90
N ALA A 239 1.96 3.94 -4.04
CA ALA A 239 1.56 2.54 -3.97
C ALA A 239 0.99 2.15 -2.60
N ASN A 240 1.54 2.69 -1.51
CA ASN A 240 1.03 2.45 -0.15
C ASN A 240 -0.26 3.23 0.12
N ALA A 241 -0.47 4.39 -0.54
CA ALA A 241 -1.73 5.13 -0.50
C ALA A 241 -2.88 4.36 -1.16
N PHE A 242 -2.57 3.61 -2.23
CA PHE A 242 -3.49 2.70 -2.92
C PHE A 242 -3.42 1.27 -2.43
N ASP A 243 -2.79 1.05 -1.27
CA ASP A 243 -3.18 -0.09 -0.47
C ASP A 243 -2.81 -1.42 -1.21
N ARG A 244 -1.51 -1.71 -1.37
CA ARG A 244 -1.00 -2.85 -2.18
C ARG A 244 -1.39 -4.25 -1.66
N SER A 245 -1.65 -4.39 -0.35
CA SER A 245 -1.93 -5.68 0.30
C SER A 245 -3.42 -6.09 0.18
N SER A 246 -3.71 -7.40 0.22
CA SER A 246 -5.11 -7.88 0.16
C SER A 246 -5.91 -7.37 1.37
N PHE A 247 -7.20 -7.05 1.20
CA PHE A 247 -8.03 -6.58 2.30
C PHE A 247 -8.12 -7.59 3.44
N LEU A 248 -8.13 -8.89 3.14
CA LEU A 248 -8.08 -9.98 4.11
C LEU A 248 -6.86 -9.89 5.04
N SER A 249 -5.70 -9.44 4.53
CA SER A 249 -4.49 -9.33 5.33
C SER A 249 -4.39 -8.06 6.19
N ARG A 250 -5.25 -7.06 5.96
CA ARG A 250 -5.11 -5.71 6.56
C ARG A 250 -6.38 -5.16 7.20
N GLY A 251 -7.54 -5.77 6.95
CA GLY A 251 -8.84 -5.26 7.39
C GLY A 251 -8.89 -4.95 8.88
N GLN A 252 -8.32 -5.84 9.70
CA GLN A 252 -8.21 -5.63 11.16
C GLN A 252 -7.38 -4.40 11.53
N ARG A 253 -6.24 -4.18 10.85
CA ARG A 253 -5.39 -3.01 11.09
C ARG A 253 -6.09 -1.71 10.68
N LYS A 254 -6.75 -1.72 9.52
CA LYS A 254 -7.54 -0.59 9.03
C LYS A 254 -8.68 -0.26 9.99
N LEU A 255 -9.40 -1.28 10.47
CA LEU A 255 -10.50 -1.10 11.42
C LEU A 255 -10.00 -0.57 12.76
N ASN A 256 -8.89 -1.11 13.28
CA ASN A 256 -8.31 -0.64 14.52
C ASN A 256 -7.86 0.83 14.41
N PHE A 257 -7.17 1.19 13.32
CA PHE A 257 -6.81 2.58 13.07
C PHE A 257 -8.05 3.48 12.93
N ALA A 258 -9.02 3.06 12.12
CA ALA A 258 -10.28 3.78 11.93
C ALA A 258 -10.95 4.06 13.27
N TYR A 259 -11.06 3.06 14.14
CA TYR A 259 -11.62 3.22 15.47
C TYR A 259 -10.87 4.29 16.28
N CYS A 260 -9.54 4.21 16.32
CA CYS A 260 -8.73 5.15 17.09
C CYS A 260 -8.71 6.57 16.49
N ALA A 261 -8.91 6.71 15.18
CA ALA A 261 -8.99 7.97 14.45
C ALA A 261 -10.40 8.57 14.40
N THR A 262 -11.42 7.82 14.83
CA THR A 262 -12.80 8.29 14.93
C THR A 262 -13.13 8.64 16.38
N ASP A 263 -13.74 9.79 16.63
CA ASP A 263 -14.45 10.10 17.85
C ASP A 263 -15.95 10.22 17.56
N VAL A 264 -16.77 9.78 18.52
CA VAL A 264 -18.23 9.85 18.43
C VAL A 264 -18.75 10.43 19.73
N SER A 265 -19.61 11.44 19.60
CA SER A 265 -20.46 11.93 20.67
C SER A 265 -21.92 11.86 20.22
N TYR A 266 -22.84 11.78 21.17
CA TYR A 266 -24.26 11.88 20.87
C TYR A 266 -24.98 12.69 21.94
N THR A 267 -26.08 13.31 21.54
CA THR A 267 -26.98 14.04 22.41
C THR A 267 -28.41 13.57 22.16
N THR A 268 -29.24 13.65 23.20
CA THR A 268 -30.67 13.34 23.10
C THR A 268 -31.50 14.56 23.44
N SER A 269 -32.60 14.72 22.71
CA SER A 269 -33.57 15.80 22.90
C SER A 269 -34.96 15.26 22.60
N GLY A 270 -35.71 14.96 23.67
CA GLY A 270 -37.00 14.28 23.58
C GLY A 270 -36.85 12.92 22.89
N THR A 271 -37.57 12.73 21.78
CA THR A 271 -37.57 11.48 21.01
C THR A 271 -36.46 11.42 19.94
N LYS A 272 -35.54 12.39 19.90
CA LYS A 272 -34.47 12.45 18.89
C LYS A 272 -33.12 12.20 19.53
N VAL A 273 -32.27 11.46 18.82
CA VAL A 273 -30.84 11.31 19.09
C VAL A 273 -30.05 11.89 17.93
N THR A 274 -29.04 12.70 18.26
CA THR A 274 -28.10 13.26 17.29
C THR A 274 -26.73 12.68 17.57
N ALA A 275 -26.16 11.97 16.61
CA ALA A 275 -24.78 11.50 16.68
C ALA A 275 -23.87 12.43 15.87
N ARG A 276 -22.78 12.86 16.50
CA ARG A 276 -21.69 13.63 15.89
C ARG A 276 -20.47 12.72 15.77
N VAL A 277 -19.98 12.57 14.55
CA VAL A 277 -18.78 11.79 14.23
C VAL A 277 -17.69 12.73 13.76
N GLU A 278 -16.54 12.64 14.40
CA GLU A 278 -15.31 13.30 14.00
C GLU A 278 -14.31 12.23 13.54
N TYR A 279 -13.84 12.31 12.30
CA TYR A 279 -12.84 11.38 11.76
C TYR A 279 -11.58 12.14 11.37
N GLN A 280 -10.44 11.66 11.88
CA GLN A 280 -9.12 12.16 11.53
C GLN A 280 -8.58 11.38 10.32
N HIS A 281 -8.86 11.86 9.12
CA HIS A 281 -8.44 11.23 7.88
C HIS A 281 -6.97 11.55 7.57
N GLN A 282 -6.14 10.54 7.34
CA GLN A 282 -4.73 10.75 7.03
C GLN A 282 -4.53 11.12 5.56
N ASN A 283 -3.81 12.21 5.29
CA ASN A 283 -3.34 12.53 3.94
C ASN A 283 -2.21 11.57 3.53
N ALA A 284 -2.32 11.02 2.33
CA ALA A 284 -1.44 9.96 1.85
C ALA A 284 -0.45 10.44 0.78
N MET A 285 -0.74 11.56 0.12
CA MET A 285 0.08 12.08 -0.99
C MET A 285 1.22 12.98 -0.48
N PRO A 286 2.50 12.59 -0.61
CA PRO A 286 3.62 13.20 0.11
C PRO A 286 3.93 14.65 -0.29
N MET A 287 3.61 15.06 -1.54
CA MET A 287 3.90 16.43 -2.00
C MET A 287 2.81 17.45 -1.65
N VAL A 288 1.60 16.98 -1.30
CA VAL A 288 0.43 17.86 -1.08
C VAL A 288 -0.20 17.68 0.29
N GLU A 289 0.31 16.77 1.12
CA GLU A 289 -0.23 16.46 2.45
C GLU A 289 -0.35 17.69 3.37
N ARG A 290 0.58 18.64 3.26
CA ARG A 290 0.60 19.90 4.02
C ARG A 290 -0.47 20.90 3.55
N ILE A 291 -0.93 20.79 2.32
CA ILE A 291 -1.99 21.65 1.77
C ILE A 291 -3.34 21.23 2.33
N PHE A 292 -3.54 19.93 2.52
CA PHE A 292 -4.85 19.37 2.86
C PHE A 292 -5.05 19.10 4.36
N GLY A 293 -4.03 19.21 5.20
CA GLY A 293 -4.19 18.86 6.62
C GLY A 293 -3.10 19.41 7.54
N ASP A 294 -3.31 19.15 8.82
CA ASP A 294 -2.42 19.58 9.90
C ASP A 294 -1.56 18.41 10.39
N PHE A 295 -0.32 18.70 10.75
CA PHE A 295 0.54 17.68 11.36
C PHE A 295 0.05 17.34 12.77
N ARG A 296 -0.35 16.09 12.99
CA ARG A 296 -0.88 15.59 14.27
C ARG A 296 -0.46 14.14 14.48
N THR A 297 -0.56 13.68 15.73
CA THR A 297 -0.37 12.27 16.08
C THR A 297 -1.71 11.64 16.41
N VAL A 298 -2.15 10.68 15.59
CA VAL A 298 -3.41 9.95 15.77
C VAL A 298 -3.10 8.47 15.89
N ALA A 299 -3.56 7.83 16.96
CA ALA A 299 -3.26 6.41 17.25
C ALA A 299 -1.76 6.10 17.16
N GLY A 300 -0.93 6.97 17.77
CA GLY A 300 0.53 6.86 17.76
C GLY A 300 1.20 7.19 16.43
N ARG A 301 0.45 7.52 15.37
CA ARG A 301 0.99 7.85 14.05
C ARG A 301 1.07 9.36 13.83
N ALA A 302 2.28 9.88 13.69
CA ALA A 302 2.53 11.26 13.32
C ALA A 302 2.45 11.43 11.79
N ALA A 303 1.48 12.20 11.31
CA ALA A 303 1.27 12.47 9.89
C ALA A 303 0.42 13.75 9.71
N PHE A 304 0.12 14.12 8.46
CA PHE A 304 -0.86 15.16 8.18
C PHE A 304 -2.27 14.58 8.13
N TYR A 305 -3.18 15.22 8.86
CA TYR A 305 -4.57 14.79 9.00
C TYR A 305 -5.54 15.89 8.61
N SER A 306 -6.61 15.50 7.91
CA SER A 306 -7.80 16.32 7.68
C SER A 306 -8.90 15.87 8.64
N THR A 307 -9.40 16.78 9.46
CA THR A 307 -10.53 16.50 10.35
C THR A 307 -11.84 16.61 9.59
N MET A 308 -12.64 15.54 9.59
CA MET A 308 -13.96 15.48 8.96
C MET A 308 -15.03 15.31 10.03
N VAL A 309 -15.93 16.29 10.13
CA VAL A 309 -17.02 16.26 11.11
C VAL A 309 -18.36 16.12 10.39
N ARG A 310 -19.19 15.18 10.83
CA ARG A 310 -20.55 14.96 10.34
C ARG A 310 -21.50 14.70 11.49
N GLU A 311 -22.75 15.11 11.31
CA GLU A 311 -23.82 14.92 12.29
C GLU A 311 -25.02 14.26 11.61
N TYR A 312 -25.71 13.40 12.35
CA TYR A 312 -26.93 12.77 11.90
C TYR A 312 -27.92 12.66 13.06
N THR A 313 -29.13 13.17 12.83
CA THR A 313 -30.23 13.10 13.79
C THR A 313 -31.26 12.07 13.33
N THR A 314 -31.68 11.22 14.25
CA THR A 314 -32.75 10.24 14.02
C THR A 314 -33.65 10.12 15.24
N THR A 315 -34.78 9.45 15.09
CA THR A 315 -35.70 9.18 16.21
C THR A 315 -35.21 7.98 17.02
N LEU A 316 -35.33 8.05 18.34
CA LEU A 316 -35.09 6.93 19.24
C LEU A 316 -36.01 5.76 18.89
N GLN A 317 -35.49 4.54 19.04
CA GLN A 317 -36.34 3.36 19.01
C GLN A 317 -37.28 3.40 20.22
N ILE A 318 -38.52 2.92 20.04
CA ILE A 318 -39.49 2.79 21.14
C ILE A 318 -38.81 2.00 22.27
N PRO A 319 -38.88 2.49 23.53
CA PRO A 319 -38.29 1.81 24.65
C PRO A 319 -38.76 0.35 24.68
N PRO A 320 -37.83 -0.60 24.80
CA PRO A 320 -38.18 -1.99 24.81
C PRO A 320 -38.92 -2.33 26.11
N LEU A 321 -39.98 -3.12 26.02
CA LEU A 321 -40.84 -3.49 27.15
C LEU A 321 -40.02 -4.00 28.35
N ASP A 322 -40.33 -3.52 29.56
CA ASP A 322 -39.61 -3.83 30.80
C ASP A 322 -39.47 -5.34 31.07
N ASN A 323 -40.37 -6.16 30.52
CA ASN A 323 -40.46 -7.60 30.76
C ASN A 323 -40.00 -8.47 29.58
N ALA A 324 -39.49 -7.89 28.49
CA ALA A 324 -39.00 -8.67 27.36
C ALA A 324 -37.57 -9.17 27.65
N PRO A 325 -37.27 -10.47 27.47
CA PRO A 325 -35.89 -10.94 27.56
C PRO A 325 -35.06 -10.19 26.50
N GLY A 326 -33.96 -9.56 26.93
CA GLY A 326 -33.04 -8.89 26.02
C GLY A 326 -32.44 -9.88 25.02
N TRP A 327 -32.21 -9.42 23.79
CA TRP A 327 -31.56 -10.20 22.73
C TRP A 327 -30.04 -10.30 22.94
#